data_AF-A0A6A9TU55-F1
#
_entry.id   AF-A0A6A9TU55-F1
#
_cell.length_a   1.000
_cell.length_b   1.000
_cell.length_c   1.000
_cell.angle_alpha   90.00
_cell.angle_beta   90.00
_cell.angle_gamma   90.00
#
_symmetry.space_group_name_H-M   'P 1'
#
loop_
_entity.id
_entity.type
_entity.pdbx_description
1 polymer ?
#
loop_
_entity_poly.entity_id
_entity_poly.type
_entity_poly.pdbx_seq_one_letter_code
_entity_poly.pdbx_strand_id
1 'polypeptide(L)' 'MFPRYSGSEKAADSLRLCRETVWQDGPGETLVQALGQRVWLTGHGDISLLDLSTCTFNTAEGSDA' A
#
# COMPACT_ATOMS: atom_id res chain seq x y z
N MET A 1 -10.49 6.69 1.00
CA MET A 1 -9.10 6.24 1.20
C MET A 1 -8.20 6.92 0.19
N PHE A 2 -6.94 7.26 0.52
CA PHE A 2 -6.01 7.84 -0.47
C PHE A 2 -5.35 6.71 -1.28
N PRO A 3 -5.48 6.70 -2.62
CA PRO A 3 -5.02 5.59 -3.46
C PRO A 3 -3.51 5.55 -3.69
N ARG A 4 -2.78 6.55 -3.16
CA ARG A 4 -1.35 6.72 -3.36
C ARG A 4 -0.60 6.98 -2.07
N TYR A 5 0.69 6.68 -2.07
CA TYR A 5 1.60 7.01 -0.96
C TYR A 5 1.91 8.52 -0.91
N SER A 6 2.22 9.02 0.28
CA SER A 6 2.62 10.41 0.50
C SER A 6 3.92 10.74 -0.22
N GLY A 7 4.03 11.96 -0.77
CA GLY A 7 5.18 12.39 -1.57
C GLY A 7 4.99 12.16 -3.07
N SER A 8 4.04 11.29 -3.47
CA SER A 8 3.75 11.01 -4.89
C SER A 8 3.24 12.24 -5.65
N GLU A 9 2.72 13.26 -4.96
CA GLU A 9 2.27 14.52 -5.55
C GLU A 9 3.40 15.35 -6.18
N LYS A 10 4.65 15.09 -5.78
CA LYS A 10 5.85 15.74 -6.33
C LYS A 10 6.64 14.82 -7.29
N ALA A 11 6.13 13.61 -7.53
CA ALA A 11 6.79 12.59 -8.34
C ALA A 11 6.36 12.65 -9.81
N ALA A 12 6.91 11.76 -10.64
CA ALA A 12 6.53 11.61 -12.04
C ALA A 12 5.03 11.33 -12.21
N ASP A 13 4.47 11.69 -13.37
CA ASP A 13 3.03 11.57 -13.62
C ASP A 13 2.50 10.14 -13.51
N SER A 14 3.29 9.11 -13.86
CA SER A 14 2.90 7.70 -13.68
C SER A 14 2.54 7.39 -12.22
N LEU A 15 3.37 7.87 -11.29
CA LEU A 15 3.19 7.71 -9.85
C LEU A 15 2.05 8.60 -9.33
N ARG A 16 2.03 9.87 -9.74
CA ARG A 16 1.00 10.83 -9.31
C ARG A 16 -0.41 10.40 -9.73
N LEU A 17 -0.53 9.78 -10.90
CA LEU A 17 -1.78 9.24 -11.47
C LEU A 17 -2.05 7.78 -11.07
N CYS A 18 -1.28 7.20 -10.15
CA CYS A 18 -1.48 5.85 -9.65
C CYS A 18 -1.40 4.75 -10.74
N ARG A 19 -0.58 4.94 -11.78
CA ARG A 19 -0.35 3.96 -12.86
C ARG A 19 0.82 3.02 -12.60
N GLU A 20 1.59 3.32 -11.56
CA GLU A 20 2.81 2.62 -11.20
C GLU A 20 2.99 2.70 -9.67
N THR A 21 3.73 1.74 -9.12
CA THR A 21 4.25 1.76 -7.76
C THR A 21 5.75 1.53 -7.83
N VAL A 22 6.53 2.41 -7.22
CA VAL A 22 7.99 2.23 -7.11
C VAL A 22 8.40 2.21 -5.65
N TRP A 23 9.41 1.41 -5.37
CA TRP A 23 10.04 1.27 -4.07
C TRP A 23 11.45 1.87 -4.15
N GLN A 24 11.78 2.73 -3.21
CA GLN A 24 13.08 3.37 -3.12
C GLN A 24 13.58 3.34 -1.68
N ASP A 25 14.88 3.43 -1.51
CA ASP A 25 15.49 3.51 -0.19
C ASP A 25 14.93 4.71 0.58
N GLY A 26 14.52 4.45 1.82
CA GLY A 26 14.11 5.46 2.78
C GLY A 26 15.27 5.91 3.66
N PRO A 27 15.01 6.79 4.64
CA PRO A 27 16.03 7.20 5.59
C PRO A 27 16.56 6.02 6.43
N GLY A 28 17.88 5.89 6.57
CA GLY A 28 18.49 4.79 7.32
C GLY A 28 18.75 3.54 6.46
N GLU A 29 19.02 2.40 7.10
CA GLU A 29 19.47 1.19 6.39
C GLU A 29 18.35 0.27 5.92
N THR A 30 17.19 0.29 6.59
CA THR A 30 16.15 -0.73 6.39
C THR A 30 14.80 -0.16 5.98
N LEU A 31 14.64 1.16 6.00
CA LEU A 31 13.39 1.77 5.58
C LEU A 31 13.32 1.79 4.06
N VAL A 32 12.15 1.40 3.54
CA VAL A 32 11.81 1.53 2.12
C VAL A 32 10.62 2.47 2.03
N GLN A 33 10.73 3.47 1.18
CA GLN A 33 9.64 4.37 0.86
C GLN A 33 9.00 3.96 -0.46
N ALA A 34 7.67 3.91 -0.49
CA ALA A 34 6.91 3.72 -1.71
C ALA A 34 6.37 5.05 -2.25
N LEU A 35 6.33 5.17 -3.57
CA LEU A 35 5.63 6.23 -4.30
C LEU A 35 4.66 5.59 -5.31
N GLY A 36 3.63 6.33 -5.69
CA GLY A 36 2.63 5.87 -6.63
C GLY A 36 1.45 5.17 -5.97
N GLN A 37 0.84 4.22 -6.69
CA GLN A 37 -0.34 3.48 -6.23
C GLN A 37 -0.03 2.70 -4.95
N ARG A 38 -0.95 2.73 -3.98
CA ARG A 38 -0.84 1.92 -2.76
C ARG A 38 -1.04 0.44 -3.05
N VAL A 39 -0.21 -0.38 -2.43
CA VAL A 39 -0.27 -1.83 -2.48
C VAL A 39 -0.33 -2.37 -1.06
N TRP A 40 -1.12 -3.43 -0.85
CA TRP A 40 -1.15 -4.22 0.38
C TRP A 40 -0.45 -5.54 0.15
N LEU A 41 0.57 -5.82 0.96
CA LEU A 41 1.26 -7.10 0.96
C LEU A 41 0.47 -8.06 1.86
N THR A 42 0.10 -9.23 1.32
CA THR A 42 -0.62 -10.26 2.07
C THR A 42 0.12 -11.59 1.99
N GLY A 43 -0.28 -12.56 2.82
CA GLY A 43 0.25 -13.93 2.73
C GLY A 43 -0.06 -14.64 1.40
N HIS A 44 -0.98 -14.10 0.58
CA HIS A 44 -1.35 -14.62 -0.74
C HIS A 44 -0.75 -13.81 -1.89
N GLY A 45 0.12 -12.84 -1.59
CA GLY A 45 0.72 -11.93 -2.54
C GLY A 45 0.20 -10.50 -2.42
N ASP A 46 0.55 -9.71 -3.42
CA ASP A 46 0.38 -8.26 -3.41
C ASP A 46 -0.95 -7.87 -4.03
N ILE A 47 -1.67 -6.95 -3.38
CA ILE A 47 -2.97 -6.45 -3.85
C ILE A 47 -2.86 -4.93 -4.07
N SER A 48 -3.04 -4.49 -5.30
CA SER A 48 -3.19 -3.07 -5.63
C SER A 48 -4.44 -2.51 -4.97
N LEU A 49 -4.33 -1.35 -4.34
CA LEU A 49 -5.47 -0.78 -3.61
C LEU A 49 -6.62 -0.37 -4.52
N LEU A 50 -6.38 -0.05 -5.80
CA LEU A 50 -7.45 0.23 -6.75
C LEU A 50 -8.20 -1.03 -7.22
N ASP A 51 -7.60 -2.22 -7.04
CA ASP A 51 -8.24 -3.50 -7.36
C ASP A 51 -9.01 -4.08 -6.14
N LEU A 52 -8.75 -3.57 -4.94
CA LEU A 52 -9.39 -4.02 -3.70
C LEU A 52 -10.80 -3.43 -3.56
N SER A 53 -11.81 -4.28 -3.76
CA SER A 53 -13.22 -3.91 -3.59
C SER A 53 -13.69 -4.01 -2.13
N THR A 54 -13.37 -5.13 -1.46
CA THR A 54 -13.78 -5.40 -0.08
C THR A 54 -12.66 -6.11 0.68
N CYS A 55 -12.44 -5.74 1.94
CA CYS A 55 -11.56 -6.46 2.87
C CYS A 55 -12.28 -6.67 4.19
N THR A 56 -12.28 -7.91 4.67
CA THR A 56 -12.87 -8.31 5.95
C THR A 56 -11.80 -8.96 6.82
N PHE A 57 -11.80 -8.62 8.10
CA PHE A 57 -10.91 -9.24 9.08
C PHE A 57 -11.70 -10.25 9.89
N ASN A 58 -11.07 -11.39 10.19
CA ASN A 58 -11.63 -12.35 11.12
C ASN A 58 -11.80 -11.69 12.48
N THR A 59 -12.95 -11.88 13.12
CA THR A 59 -13.13 -11.57 14.54
C THR A 59 -12.39 -12.63 15.36
N ALA A 60 -11.78 -12.22 16.47
CA ALA A 60 -11.21 -13.20 17.40
C ALA A 60 -12.31 -14.17 17.86
N GLU A 61 -12.13 -15.47 17.66
CA GLU A 61 -12.98 -16.47 18.30
C GLU A 61 -12.61 -16.52 19.79
N GLY A 62 -13.55 -16.11 20.66
CA GLY A 62 -13.47 -16.32 22.11
C GLY A 62 -12.85 -15.17 22.93
N SER A 63 -13.68 -14.22 23.35
CA SER A 63 -13.45 -13.43 24.58
C SER A 63 -14.53 -13.75 25.64
N ASP A 64 -15.15 -14.92 25.56
CA ASP A 64 -16.03 -15.47 26.60
C ASP A 64 -15.61 -16.91 26.90
N ALA A 65 -14.75 -17.07 27.92
CA ALA A 65 -14.65 -18.23 28.80
C ALA A 65 -13.68 -17.91 29.96
#